data_AF-A0A0D2IAT7-F1
#
_entry.id   AF-A0A0D2IAT7-F1
#
_cell.length_a   1.000
_cell.length_b   1.000
_cell.length_c   1.000
_cell.angle_alpha   90.00
_cell.angle_beta   90.00
_cell.angle_gamma   90.00
#
_symmetry.space_group_name_H-M   'P 1'
#
loop_
_entity.id
_entity.type
_entity.pdbx_description
1 polymer ?
#
loop_
_entity_poly.entity_id
_entity_poly.type
_entity_poly.pdbx_seq_one_letter_code
_entity_poly.pdbx_strand_id
1 'polypeptide(L)'
;MQNPILRKEELLKPLKTFAELEHMAQFGRPLWHAYADEGRDMIKLAKLKLIGGQQGGHYNASDRDHVFAALSFRLSLDVCRQNPCTISLTRTAVNSFMRVVISMDHETGVMDTVTPSEPVLARAATEYLCDANWSRSIQTLCEELLEKRLIEKGRKEELYARLMLILAHDWVRWARSIRLNRVPKFAPTFTVSDFLMALYARDHHDSIREIPEQIHKARMNFTHFVLADEQITAEIIPALCRDLLRRSAAMQLSWNQDIYDLLIPVYYGSEDEELDPSNYGVILVQVKNKDASTPREIFQEDFKNISPETSNLGKSKAISSERKPTKFIFHQMTNPILFLLFDLGVVRSNRTYAPLVQVMHSESGLRPDLWAIHSRGHDYTVFGCLQHMNAIDSSERFFASIKMGETLADRLSLRNKLFHMKDLSKKEERVRDGEEAASNTQSKRKEVEIPQDTQDNRFPKRPREFL
;
A
#
# COMPACT_ATOMS: atom_id res chain seq x y z
N MET A 1 4.57 -20.85 1.05
CA MET A 1 4.17 -22.17 0.54
C MET A 1 5.43 -22.99 0.32
N GLN A 2 5.64 -24.08 1.08
CA GLN A 2 6.89 -24.86 1.03
C GLN A 2 6.91 -25.87 -0.13
N ASN A 3 5.75 -26.32 -0.61
CA ASN A 3 5.66 -27.20 -1.77
C ASN A 3 5.92 -26.41 -3.07
N PRO A 4 6.95 -26.74 -3.87
CA PRO A 4 7.30 -26.00 -5.07
C PRO A 4 6.28 -26.15 -6.21
N ILE A 5 5.57 -27.27 -6.29
CA ILE A 5 4.55 -27.54 -7.32
C ILE A 5 3.34 -26.65 -7.05
N LEU A 6 2.79 -26.71 -5.84
CA LEU A 6 1.67 -25.86 -5.43
C LEU A 6 2.03 -24.38 -5.53
N ARG A 7 3.29 -24.03 -5.22
CA ARG A 7 3.78 -22.66 -5.41
C ARG A 7 3.74 -22.27 -6.89
N LYS A 8 4.20 -23.13 -7.80
CA LYS A 8 4.18 -22.83 -9.23
C LYS A 8 2.75 -22.62 -9.75
N GLU A 9 1.83 -23.51 -9.41
CA GLU A 9 0.41 -23.41 -9.79
C GLU A 9 -0.22 -22.12 -9.27
N GLU A 10 0.04 -21.79 -8.01
CA GLU A 10 -0.44 -20.57 -7.38
C GLU A 10 0.09 -19.29 -8.05
N LEU A 11 1.32 -19.31 -8.55
CA LEU A 11 1.94 -18.15 -9.21
C LEU A 11 1.43 -17.94 -10.65
N LEU A 12 0.82 -18.95 -11.27
CA LEU A 12 0.27 -18.89 -12.62
C LEU A 12 -1.23 -18.55 -12.65
N LYS A 13 -1.89 -18.46 -11.49
CA LYS A 13 -3.32 -18.15 -11.42
C LYS A 13 -3.66 -16.82 -12.13
N PRO A 14 -4.81 -16.73 -12.81
CA PRO A 14 -5.27 -15.49 -13.43
C PRO A 14 -5.49 -14.35 -12.44
N LEU A 15 -5.34 -13.11 -12.89
CA LEU A 15 -5.50 -11.92 -12.04
C LEU A 15 -6.88 -11.87 -11.38
N LYS A 16 -7.96 -12.23 -12.10
CA LYS A 16 -9.32 -12.18 -11.57
C LYS A 16 -9.49 -13.06 -10.33
N THR A 17 -8.78 -14.18 -10.27
CA THR A 17 -8.82 -15.13 -9.15
C THR A 17 -8.31 -14.50 -7.86
N PHE A 18 -7.41 -13.52 -7.95
CA PHE A 18 -6.85 -12.86 -6.76
C PHE A 18 -7.84 -11.99 -5.99
N ALA A 19 -8.96 -11.66 -6.63
CA ALA A 19 -10.03 -10.91 -6.00
C ALA A 19 -11.17 -11.80 -5.48
N GLU A 20 -11.08 -13.11 -5.67
CA GLU A 20 -12.00 -14.09 -5.10
C GLU A 20 -11.75 -14.25 -3.60
N LEU A 21 -12.81 -14.50 -2.84
CA LEU A 21 -12.74 -14.56 -1.37
C LEU A 21 -11.88 -15.74 -0.90
N GLU A 22 -11.99 -16.86 -1.61
CA GLU A 22 -11.25 -18.10 -1.40
C GLU A 22 -9.75 -17.88 -1.55
N HIS A 23 -9.34 -17.02 -2.50
CA HIS A 23 -7.94 -16.63 -2.66
C HIS A 23 -7.50 -15.65 -1.58
N MET A 24 -8.30 -14.61 -1.31
CA MET A 24 -8.01 -13.64 -0.24
C MET A 24 -7.80 -14.33 1.11
N ALA A 25 -8.56 -15.39 1.41
CA ALA A 25 -8.47 -16.18 2.64
C ALA A 25 -7.12 -16.89 2.84
N GLN A 26 -6.30 -17.01 1.79
CA GLN A 26 -4.95 -17.57 1.86
C GLN A 26 -3.93 -16.60 2.45
N PHE A 27 -4.28 -15.31 2.55
CA PHE A 27 -3.43 -14.27 3.11
C PHE A 27 -3.95 -13.85 4.48
N GLY A 28 -3.02 -13.70 5.43
CA GLY A 28 -3.33 -13.32 6.79
C GLY A 28 -3.46 -14.52 7.71
N ARG A 29 -4.46 -14.48 8.59
CA ARG A 29 -4.65 -15.52 9.60
C ARG A 29 -5.31 -16.78 9.01
N PRO A 30 -4.94 -17.99 9.50
CA PRO A 30 -5.62 -19.24 9.15
C PRO A 30 -7.14 -19.23 9.40
N LEU A 31 -7.60 -18.34 10.28
CA LEU A 31 -9.02 -18.10 10.53
C LEU A 31 -9.82 -17.92 9.24
N TRP A 32 -9.33 -17.15 8.26
CA TRP A 32 -10.08 -16.88 7.04
C TRP A 32 -10.26 -18.11 6.18
N HIS A 33 -9.22 -18.95 6.11
CA HIS A 33 -9.29 -20.21 5.38
C HIS A 33 -10.35 -21.15 5.96
N ALA A 34 -10.53 -21.16 7.28
CA ALA A 34 -11.55 -21.99 7.94
C ALA A 34 -13.00 -21.58 7.59
N TYR A 35 -13.21 -20.35 7.10
CA TYR A 35 -14.52 -19.84 6.67
C TYR A 35 -14.61 -19.63 5.16
N ALA A 36 -13.62 -20.09 4.38
CA ALA A 36 -13.56 -19.85 2.94
C ALA A 36 -14.76 -20.47 2.21
N ASP A 37 -15.15 -21.69 2.58
CA ASP A 37 -16.28 -22.41 1.99
C ASP A 37 -17.65 -21.76 2.30
N GLU A 38 -17.71 -20.92 3.34
CA GLU A 38 -18.92 -20.20 3.77
C GLU A 38 -18.95 -18.74 3.28
N GLY A 39 -17.96 -18.30 2.49
CA GLY A 39 -17.88 -17.03 1.74
C GLY A 39 -18.50 -15.76 2.38
N ARG A 40 -19.84 -15.65 2.36
CA ARG A 40 -20.57 -14.53 2.98
C ARG A 40 -20.36 -14.47 4.50
N ASP A 41 -20.26 -15.62 5.15
CA ASP A 41 -20.04 -15.67 6.59
C ASP A 41 -18.63 -15.24 6.96
N MET A 42 -17.64 -15.44 6.08
CA MET A 42 -16.28 -14.93 6.27
C MET A 42 -16.24 -13.40 6.31
N ILE A 43 -16.87 -12.71 5.35
CA ILE A 43 -16.89 -11.25 5.35
C ILE A 43 -17.70 -10.71 6.52
N LYS A 44 -18.81 -11.35 6.88
CA LYS A 44 -19.59 -10.99 8.07
C LYS A 44 -18.75 -11.13 9.35
N LEU A 45 -17.97 -12.21 9.47
CA LEU A 45 -17.05 -12.41 10.59
C LEU A 45 -15.93 -11.37 10.59
N ALA A 46 -15.32 -11.08 9.45
CA ALA A 46 -14.28 -10.06 9.30
C ALA A 46 -14.79 -8.68 9.73
N LYS A 47 -16.02 -8.32 9.31
CA LYS A 47 -16.73 -7.11 9.75
C LYS A 47 -16.92 -7.09 11.27
N LEU A 48 -17.43 -8.19 11.84
CA LEU A 48 -17.58 -8.33 13.30
C LEU A 48 -16.24 -8.14 14.04
N LYS A 49 -15.13 -8.65 13.49
CA LYS A 49 -13.79 -8.46 14.07
C LYS A 49 -13.27 -7.03 13.99
N LEU A 50 -13.66 -6.26 12.97
CA LEU A 50 -13.31 -4.83 12.85
C LEU A 50 -14.08 -3.91 13.81
N ILE A 51 -15.11 -4.42 14.49
CA ILE A 51 -15.89 -3.70 15.51
C ILE A 51 -15.75 -4.32 16.91
N GLY A 52 -14.62 -5.00 17.17
CA GLY A 52 -14.34 -5.51 18.51
C GLY A 52 -15.07 -6.81 18.89
N GLY A 53 -15.71 -7.50 17.93
CA GLY A 53 -16.49 -8.69 18.23
C GLY A 53 -17.89 -8.43 18.79
N GLN A 54 -18.36 -7.18 18.74
CA GLN A 54 -19.66 -6.78 19.27
C GLN A 54 -20.81 -7.37 18.42
N GLN A 55 -21.39 -8.49 18.87
CA GLN A 55 -22.51 -9.12 18.16
C GLN A 55 -23.70 -8.16 18.06
N GLY A 56 -24.26 -8.01 16.87
CA GLY A 56 -25.32 -7.03 16.59
C GLY A 56 -24.85 -5.57 16.59
N GLY A 57 -23.56 -5.33 16.83
CA GLY A 57 -22.95 -4.01 16.73
C GLY A 57 -22.87 -3.53 15.28
N HIS A 58 -22.75 -2.21 15.13
CA HIS A 58 -22.55 -1.54 13.85
C HIS A 58 -21.21 -0.80 13.88
N TYR A 59 -20.63 -0.60 12.69
CA TYR A 59 -19.49 0.31 12.57
C TYR A 59 -19.94 1.71 12.97
N ASN A 60 -19.15 2.36 13.81
CA ASN A 60 -19.43 3.70 14.31
C ASN A 60 -18.30 4.59 13.84
N ALA A 61 -18.56 5.41 12.83
CA ALA A 61 -17.56 6.31 12.26
C ALA A 61 -17.08 7.39 13.25
N SER A 62 -17.74 7.56 14.40
CA SER A 62 -17.30 8.45 15.49
C SER A 62 -16.47 7.74 16.57
N ASP A 63 -16.43 6.41 16.56
CA ASP A 63 -15.61 5.63 17.49
C ASP A 63 -14.18 5.55 16.95
N ARG A 64 -13.22 6.08 17.71
CA ARG A 64 -11.82 6.11 17.28
C ARG A 64 -11.23 4.72 17.08
N ASP A 65 -11.66 3.72 17.87
CA ASP A 65 -11.08 2.39 17.83
C ASP A 65 -11.61 1.65 16.58
N HIS A 66 -12.88 1.84 16.24
CA HIS A 66 -13.47 1.36 14.98
C HIS A 66 -12.78 1.99 13.78
N VAL A 67 -12.61 3.31 13.78
CA VAL A 67 -11.96 4.06 12.70
C VAL A 67 -10.50 3.66 12.56
N PHE A 68 -9.77 3.54 13.68
CA PHE A 68 -8.38 3.11 13.68
C PHE A 68 -8.26 1.70 13.11
N ALA A 69 -9.11 0.76 13.53
CA ALA A 69 -9.12 -0.60 13.01
C ALA A 69 -9.36 -0.64 11.51
N ALA A 70 -10.48 -0.05 11.04
CA ALA A 70 -10.86 -0.06 9.63
C ALA A 70 -9.79 0.62 8.76
N LEU A 71 -9.35 1.82 9.12
CA LEU A 71 -8.37 2.55 8.32
C LEU A 71 -6.97 1.95 8.39
N SER A 72 -6.58 1.27 9.47
CA SER A 72 -5.29 0.58 9.53
C SER A 72 -5.19 -0.51 8.45
N PHE A 73 -6.27 -1.28 8.23
CA PHE A 73 -6.30 -2.32 7.18
C PHE A 73 -6.43 -1.76 5.76
N ARG A 74 -6.63 -0.45 5.60
CA ARG A 74 -6.80 0.22 4.31
C ARG A 74 -5.57 1.04 3.95
N LEU A 75 -5.05 1.78 4.91
CA LEU A 75 -4.02 2.77 4.73
C LEU A 75 -2.68 2.33 5.30
N SER A 76 -2.58 1.26 6.09
CA SER A 76 -1.38 0.92 6.89
C SER A 76 -1.06 2.02 7.90
N LEU A 77 -1.91 2.15 8.93
CA LEU A 77 -1.67 3.11 10.01
C LEU A 77 -0.86 2.46 11.13
N ASP A 78 0.17 3.16 11.58
CA ASP A 78 0.96 2.76 12.75
C ASP A 78 0.77 3.69 13.92
N VAL A 79 0.97 3.17 15.13
CA VAL A 79 0.86 3.94 16.37
C VAL A 79 2.12 4.73 16.64
N CYS A 80 2.00 5.96 17.11
CA CYS A 80 3.16 6.78 17.48
C CYS A 80 3.79 6.24 18.78
N ARG A 81 4.77 5.33 18.65
CA ARG A 81 5.37 4.62 19.80
C ARG A 81 5.95 5.52 20.90
N GLN A 82 6.33 6.75 20.55
CA GLN A 82 6.90 7.73 21.49
C GLN A 82 5.86 8.53 22.25
N ASN A 83 4.58 8.38 21.92
CA ASN A 83 3.49 9.01 22.63
C ASN A 83 2.86 7.99 23.61
N PRO A 84 3.05 8.13 24.94
CA PRO A 84 2.49 7.21 25.93
C PRO A 84 0.95 7.10 25.87
N CYS A 85 0.27 8.12 25.34
CA CYS A 85 -1.18 8.08 25.12
C CYS A 85 -1.60 6.98 24.11
N THR A 86 -0.66 6.44 23.33
CA THR A 86 -0.92 5.32 22.40
C THR A 86 -1.01 3.97 23.08
N ILE A 87 -0.59 3.83 24.34
CA ILE A 87 -0.59 2.54 25.03
C ILE A 87 -2.02 1.98 25.12
N SER A 88 -3.02 2.81 25.47
CA SER A 88 -4.40 2.33 25.55
C SER A 88 -4.96 1.99 24.17
N LEU A 89 -4.74 2.84 23.16
CA LEU A 89 -5.17 2.60 21.77
C LEU A 89 -4.58 1.28 21.26
N THR A 90 -3.29 1.06 21.46
CA THR A 90 -2.58 -0.14 21.01
C THR A 90 -3.09 -1.39 21.71
N ARG A 91 -3.29 -1.33 23.03
CA ARG A 91 -3.84 -2.44 23.82
C ARG A 91 -5.25 -2.80 23.36
N THR A 92 -6.11 -1.80 23.16
CA THR A 92 -7.46 -2.00 22.63
C THR A 92 -7.41 -2.60 21.23
N ALA A 93 -6.57 -2.07 20.34
CA ALA A 93 -6.43 -2.55 18.97
C ALA A 93 -6.00 -4.03 18.88
N VAL A 94 -5.07 -4.45 19.75
CA VAL A 94 -4.61 -5.85 19.85
C VAL A 94 -5.70 -6.75 20.44
N ASN A 95 -6.32 -6.32 21.55
CA ASN A 95 -7.28 -7.15 22.26
C ASN A 95 -8.58 -7.36 21.49
N SER A 96 -9.00 -6.37 20.71
CA SER A 96 -10.34 -6.34 20.13
C SER A 96 -10.38 -6.24 18.60
N PHE A 97 -9.36 -5.67 17.95
CA PHE A 97 -9.46 -5.20 16.56
C PHE A 97 -8.44 -5.81 15.59
N MET A 98 -8.00 -7.04 15.86
CA MET A 98 -7.15 -7.80 14.93
C MET A 98 -5.79 -7.12 14.64
N ARG A 99 -5.30 -6.22 15.48
CA ARG A 99 -3.90 -5.76 15.39
C ARG A 99 -2.97 -6.83 15.97
N VAL A 100 -1.76 -6.98 15.44
CA VAL A 100 -0.81 -8.03 15.86
C VAL A 100 0.33 -7.42 16.65
N VAL A 101 0.71 -8.05 17.76
CA VAL A 101 1.92 -7.72 18.52
C VAL A 101 3.12 -8.39 17.85
N ILE A 102 4.13 -7.60 17.51
CA ILE A 102 5.43 -8.05 16.99
C ILE A 102 6.42 -8.23 18.14
N SER A 103 6.50 -7.24 19.02
CA SER A 103 7.33 -7.30 20.23
C SER A 103 6.71 -6.45 21.34
N MET A 104 7.19 -6.63 22.57
CA MET A 104 6.74 -5.85 23.72
C MET A 104 7.93 -5.55 24.62
N ASP A 105 8.06 -4.29 25.02
CA ASP A 105 8.95 -3.88 26.10
C ASP A 105 8.31 -4.23 27.44
N HIS A 106 8.98 -5.09 28.21
CA HIS A 106 8.49 -5.60 29.48
C HIS A 106 8.58 -4.58 30.63
N GLU A 107 9.46 -3.59 30.54
CA GLU A 107 9.61 -2.55 31.56
C GLU A 107 8.54 -1.46 31.38
N THR A 108 8.34 -1.02 30.13
CA THR A 108 7.43 0.10 29.83
C THR A 108 6.03 -0.34 29.44
N GLY A 109 5.85 -1.61 29.05
CA GLY A 109 4.60 -2.14 28.51
C GLY A 109 4.26 -1.64 27.10
N VAL A 110 5.20 -0.96 26.43
CA VAL A 110 5.03 -0.48 25.05
C VAL A 110 5.05 -1.67 24.10
N MET A 111 4.03 -1.79 23.26
CA MET A 111 3.90 -2.85 22.26
C MET A 111 4.30 -2.33 20.89
N ASP A 112 5.20 -3.06 20.23
CA ASP A 112 5.42 -2.94 18.80
C ASP A 112 4.34 -3.74 18.09
N THR A 113 3.57 -3.09 17.23
CA THR A 113 2.39 -3.71 16.63
C THR A 113 2.24 -3.34 15.18
N VAL A 114 1.75 -4.28 14.38
CA VAL A 114 1.53 -4.09 12.95
C VAL A 114 0.09 -4.41 12.59
N THR A 115 -0.37 -3.80 11.52
CA THR A 115 -1.56 -4.25 10.80
C THR A 115 -1.13 -5.12 9.62
N PRO A 116 -1.30 -6.45 9.71
CA PRO A 116 -0.91 -7.35 8.63
C PRO A 116 -1.72 -7.11 7.34
N SER A 117 -1.12 -7.42 6.20
CA SER A 117 -1.79 -7.43 4.89
C SER A 117 -2.80 -8.57 4.82
N GLU A 118 -4.06 -8.26 5.16
CA GLU A 118 -5.19 -9.20 5.20
C GLU A 118 -6.31 -8.70 4.27
N PRO A 119 -6.37 -9.18 3.02
CA PRO A 119 -7.30 -8.66 2.01
C PRO A 119 -8.78 -8.85 2.41
N VAL A 120 -9.09 -9.90 3.19
CA VAL A 120 -10.42 -10.15 3.75
C VAL A 120 -10.85 -9.00 4.69
N LEU A 121 -9.96 -8.55 5.58
CA LEU A 121 -10.24 -7.42 6.47
C LEU A 121 -10.24 -6.10 5.71
N ALA A 122 -9.34 -5.91 4.74
CA ALA A 122 -9.36 -4.73 3.88
C ALA A 122 -10.69 -4.61 3.11
N ARG A 123 -11.24 -5.72 2.61
CA ARG A 123 -12.55 -5.77 1.95
C ARG A 123 -13.69 -5.43 2.92
N ALA A 124 -13.71 -6.07 4.08
CA ALA A 124 -14.68 -5.79 5.14
C ALA A 124 -14.67 -4.30 5.57
N ALA A 125 -13.49 -3.71 5.69
CA ALA A 125 -13.33 -2.29 5.99
C ALA A 125 -13.92 -1.39 4.89
N THR A 126 -13.70 -1.68 3.60
CA THR A 126 -14.37 -0.92 2.53
C THR A 126 -15.88 -1.01 2.59
N GLU A 127 -16.47 -2.17 2.93
CA GLU A 127 -17.92 -2.26 3.07
C GLU A 127 -18.47 -1.34 4.15
N TYR A 128 -17.77 -1.23 5.29
CA TYR A 128 -18.17 -0.29 6.33
C TYR A 128 -17.98 1.16 5.89
N LEU A 129 -16.85 1.48 5.27
CA LEU A 129 -16.53 2.86 4.89
C LEU A 129 -17.41 3.39 3.76
N CYS A 130 -17.73 2.55 2.76
CA CYS A 130 -18.60 2.90 1.64
C CYS A 130 -20.08 3.01 2.01
N ASP A 131 -20.50 2.50 3.18
CA ASP A 131 -21.85 2.69 3.72
C ASP A 131 -22.01 4.09 4.34
N ALA A 132 -21.75 5.12 3.52
CA ALA A 132 -21.79 6.54 3.87
C ALA A 132 -20.91 6.98 5.06
N ASN A 133 -19.90 6.19 5.43
CA ASN A 133 -19.09 6.42 6.64
C ASN A 133 -17.76 7.13 6.40
N TRP A 134 -17.32 7.29 5.14
CA TRP A 134 -16.02 7.88 4.81
C TRP A 134 -15.81 9.27 5.41
N SER A 135 -16.74 10.20 5.20
CA SER A 135 -16.59 11.59 5.66
C SER A 135 -16.40 11.68 7.18
N ARG A 136 -17.25 10.98 7.93
CA ARG A 136 -17.16 10.95 9.40
C ARG A 136 -15.93 10.19 9.89
N SER A 137 -15.52 9.12 9.21
CA SER A 137 -14.31 8.38 9.56
C SER A 137 -13.04 9.21 9.34
N ILE A 138 -12.98 10.01 8.26
CA ILE A 138 -11.87 10.94 8.03
C ILE A 138 -11.86 12.02 9.11
N GLN A 139 -13.03 12.55 9.48
CA GLN A 139 -13.12 13.52 10.56
C GLN A 139 -12.60 12.95 11.89
N THR A 140 -13.01 11.74 12.26
CA THR A 140 -12.52 11.05 13.47
C THR A 140 -11.03 10.73 13.37
N LEU A 141 -10.53 10.32 12.20
CA LEU A 141 -9.09 10.16 11.97
C LEU A 141 -8.33 11.46 12.29
N CYS A 142 -8.84 12.60 11.83
CA CYS A 142 -8.25 13.91 12.10
C CYS A 142 -8.29 14.26 13.60
N GLU A 143 -9.49 14.33 14.17
CA GLU A 143 -9.75 14.87 15.51
C GLU A 143 -9.23 13.93 16.63
N GLU A 144 -9.42 12.62 16.47
CA GLU A 144 -9.16 11.64 17.52
C GLU A 144 -7.81 10.95 17.41
N LEU A 145 -7.25 10.82 16.20
CA LEU A 145 -6.00 10.08 15.98
C LEU A 145 -4.84 11.01 15.59
N LEU A 146 -5.04 11.88 14.60
CA LEU A 146 -3.97 12.74 14.09
C LEU A 146 -3.67 13.92 15.03
N GLU A 147 -4.68 14.69 15.44
CA GLU A 147 -4.50 15.85 16.33
C GLU A 147 -3.96 15.44 17.70
N LYS A 148 -4.45 14.30 18.21
CA LYS A 148 -3.96 13.68 19.46
C LYS A 148 -2.66 12.91 19.29
N ARG A 149 -2.11 12.85 18.07
CA ARG A 149 -0.81 12.24 17.73
C ARG A 149 -0.72 10.77 18.14
N LEU A 150 -1.83 10.06 18.04
CA LEU A 150 -1.89 8.65 18.40
C LEU A 150 -1.34 7.74 17.30
N ILE A 151 -1.33 8.21 16.06
CA ILE A 151 -0.78 7.48 14.92
C ILE A 151 0.45 8.19 14.36
N GLU A 152 1.39 7.39 13.86
CA GLU A 152 2.49 7.88 13.04
C GLU A 152 1.91 8.42 11.75
N LYS A 153 2.15 9.70 11.52
CA LYS A 153 1.66 10.34 10.29
C LYS A 153 2.58 10.07 9.11
N GLY A 154 3.80 9.58 9.35
CA GLY A 154 4.88 9.61 8.36
C GLY A 154 5.13 11.04 7.90
N ARG A 155 5.46 11.23 6.61
CA ARG A 155 5.17 12.51 5.96
C ARG A 155 3.66 12.56 5.78
N LYS A 156 2.99 13.50 6.46
CA LYS A 156 1.50 13.56 6.55
C LYS A 156 0.83 13.54 5.16
N GLU A 157 1.54 14.03 4.16
CA GLU A 157 1.15 14.12 2.77
C GLU A 157 1.13 12.75 2.09
N GLU A 158 2.04 11.83 2.46
CA GLU A 158 2.00 10.42 2.00
C GLU A 158 0.76 9.70 2.54
N LEU A 159 0.38 9.96 3.80
CA LEU A 159 -0.88 9.44 4.33
C LEU A 159 -2.09 10.00 3.57
N TYR A 160 -2.08 11.29 3.24
CA TYR A 160 -3.14 11.88 2.43
C TYR A 160 -3.20 11.27 1.01
N ALA A 161 -2.05 11.07 0.38
CA ALA A 161 -1.96 10.44 -0.94
C ALA A 161 -2.58 9.03 -0.91
N ARG A 162 -2.22 8.20 0.08
CA ARG A 162 -2.85 6.88 0.29
C ARG A 162 -4.36 6.99 0.46
N LEU A 163 -4.83 7.98 1.23
CA LEU A 163 -6.27 8.24 1.41
C LEU A 163 -6.96 8.56 0.08
N MET A 164 -6.41 9.45 -0.75
CA MET A 164 -7.00 9.78 -2.07
C MET A 164 -7.07 8.57 -2.99
N LEU A 165 -5.99 7.78 -3.04
CA LEU A 165 -5.93 6.58 -3.87
C LEU A 165 -6.95 5.53 -3.40
N ILE A 166 -7.17 5.39 -2.09
CA ILE A 166 -8.21 4.51 -1.55
C ILE A 166 -9.62 5.04 -1.81
N LEU A 167 -9.88 6.34 -1.68
CA LEU A 167 -11.19 6.92 -2.01
C LEU A 167 -11.54 6.73 -3.49
N ALA A 168 -10.58 6.93 -4.38
CA ALA A 168 -10.74 6.68 -5.80
C ALA A 168 -11.08 5.20 -6.08
N HIS A 169 -10.32 4.27 -5.49
CA HIS A 169 -10.60 2.83 -5.57
C HIS A 169 -12.02 2.49 -5.11
N ASP A 170 -12.42 3.02 -3.94
CA ASP A 170 -13.72 2.71 -3.36
C ASP A 170 -14.87 3.29 -4.18
N TRP A 171 -14.68 4.48 -4.77
CA TRP A 171 -15.65 5.05 -5.69
C TRP A 171 -15.82 4.18 -6.95
N VAL A 172 -14.73 3.70 -7.57
CA VAL A 172 -14.82 2.79 -8.74
C VAL A 172 -15.70 1.58 -8.41
N ARG A 173 -15.52 1.01 -7.22
CA ARG A 173 -16.25 -0.17 -6.78
C ARG A 173 -17.70 0.14 -6.40
N TRP A 174 -17.93 1.25 -5.71
CA TRP A 174 -19.25 1.68 -5.26
C TRP A 174 -20.14 2.14 -6.42
N ALA A 175 -19.63 2.99 -7.30
CA ALA A 175 -20.37 3.53 -8.44
C ALA A 175 -20.88 2.42 -9.38
N ARG A 176 -20.10 1.35 -9.56
CA ARG A 176 -20.53 0.15 -10.31
C ARG A 176 -21.73 -0.53 -9.67
N SER A 177 -21.79 -0.60 -8.34
CA SER A 177 -22.93 -1.17 -7.63
C SER A 177 -24.21 -0.36 -7.86
N ILE A 178 -24.13 0.96 -7.74
CA ILE A 178 -25.29 1.85 -7.93
C ILE A 178 -25.85 1.69 -9.34
N ARG A 179 -24.98 1.75 -10.36
CA ARG A 179 -25.40 1.68 -11.78
C ARG A 179 -26.15 0.40 -12.14
N LEU A 180 -25.86 -0.71 -11.44
CA LEU A 180 -26.44 -2.01 -11.75
C LEU A 180 -27.72 -2.31 -10.97
N ASN A 181 -28.21 -1.43 -10.08
CA ASN A 181 -29.35 -1.70 -9.17
C ASN A 181 -29.27 -3.08 -8.49
N ARG A 182 -28.06 -3.55 -8.25
CA ARG A 182 -27.77 -4.87 -7.68
C ARG A 182 -27.10 -4.69 -6.33
N VAL A 183 -27.26 -5.69 -5.46
CA VAL A 183 -26.41 -5.85 -4.27
C VAL A 183 -24.96 -5.67 -4.72
N PRO A 184 -24.14 -4.85 -4.04
CA PRO A 184 -22.77 -4.56 -4.44
C PRO A 184 -21.98 -5.83 -4.74
N LYS A 185 -21.93 -6.19 -6.02
CA LYS A 185 -20.99 -7.19 -6.53
C LYS A 185 -19.73 -6.41 -6.85
N PHE A 186 -18.85 -6.35 -5.87
CA PHE A 186 -17.51 -5.79 -6.02
C PHE A 186 -16.85 -6.48 -7.22
N ALA A 187 -16.67 -5.74 -8.31
CA ALA A 187 -15.95 -6.26 -9.46
C ALA A 187 -14.55 -6.70 -8.98
N PRO A 188 -14.08 -7.88 -9.40
CA PRO A 188 -12.82 -8.43 -8.90
C PRO A 188 -11.66 -7.46 -9.16
N THR A 189 -11.68 -6.84 -10.33
CA THR A 189 -10.64 -5.96 -10.87
C THR A 189 -11.28 -4.75 -11.56
N PHE A 190 -10.47 -3.74 -11.84
CA PHE A 190 -10.88 -2.52 -12.55
C PHE A 190 -9.75 -2.02 -13.45
N THR A 191 -10.06 -1.11 -14.36
CA THR A 191 -9.05 -0.55 -15.27
C THR A 191 -8.34 0.65 -14.64
N VAL A 192 -7.13 0.96 -15.11
CA VAL A 192 -6.46 2.23 -14.79
C VAL A 192 -7.34 3.41 -15.22
N SER A 193 -8.04 3.30 -16.35
CA SER A 193 -8.98 4.35 -16.78
C SER A 193 -10.09 4.60 -15.77
N ASP A 194 -10.79 3.55 -15.31
CA ASP A 194 -11.82 3.66 -14.27
C ASP A 194 -11.26 4.35 -13.02
N PHE A 195 -10.05 3.96 -12.62
CA PHE A 195 -9.37 4.51 -11.45
C PHE A 195 -9.02 5.99 -11.60
N LEU A 196 -8.45 6.41 -12.72
CA LEU A 196 -8.07 7.82 -12.95
C LEU A 196 -9.31 8.71 -13.08
N MET A 197 -10.38 8.23 -13.72
CA MET A 197 -11.65 8.95 -13.82
C MET A 197 -12.34 9.11 -12.45
N ALA A 198 -12.11 8.17 -11.52
CA ALA A 198 -12.56 8.28 -10.15
C ALA A 198 -11.69 9.22 -9.31
N LEU A 199 -10.37 9.17 -9.51
CA LEU A 199 -9.39 9.94 -8.75
C LEU A 199 -9.52 11.44 -9.03
N TYR A 200 -9.56 11.82 -10.30
CA TYR A 200 -9.50 13.21 -10.74
C TYR A 200 -10.86 13.84 -10.98
N ALA A 201 -10.95 15.16 -10.75
CA ALA A 201 -12.14 15.93 -11.06
C ALA A 201 -12.48 15.87 -12.55
N ARG A 202 -13.78 15.97 -12.86
CA ARG A 202 -14.31 15.83 -14.23
C ARG A 202 -13.65 16.78 -15.22
N ASP A 203 -13.30 17.98 -14.79
CA ASP A 203 -12.67 19.02 -15.62
C ASP A 203 -11.31 18.59 -16.18
N HIS A 204 -10.67 17.57 -15.61
CA HIS A 204 -9.37 17.04 -16.06
C HIS A 204 -9.49 15.73 -16.86
N HIS A 205 -10.70 15.19 -17.02
CA HIS A 205 -10.90 13.88 -17.66
C HIS A 205 -10.48 13.87 -19.13
N ASP A 206 -10.70 14.96 -19.87
CA ASP A 206 -10.26 15.07 -21.25
C ASP A 206 -8.74 14.98 -21.37
N SER A 207 -8.01 15.71 -20.53
CA SER A 207 -6.54 15.64 -20.47
C SER A 207 -6.04 14.23 -20.16
N ILE A 208 -6.71 13.52 -19.23
CA ILE A 208 -6.34 12.16 -18.83
C ILE A 208 -6.62 11.14 -19.95
N ARG A 209 -7.62 11.37 -20.80
CA ARG A 209 -7.93 10.49 -21.96
C ARG A 209 -6.84 10.49 -23.01
N GLU A 210 -5.97 11.50 -23.04
CA GLU A 210 -4.82 11.56 -23.94
C GLU A 210 -3.70 10.55 -23.59
N ILE A 211 -3.74 9.95 -22.39
CA ILE A 211 -2.83 8.85 -22.03
C ILE A 211 -3.11 7.64 -22.95
N PRO A 212 -2.09 6.87 -23.39
CA PRO A 212 -2.28 5.76 -24.32
C PRO A 212 -3.29 4.72 -23.83
N GLU A 213 -4.07 4.20 -24.77
CA GLU A 213 -5.12 3.21 -24.51
C GLU A 213 -4.57 1.96 -23.80
N GLN A 214 -3.32 1.57 -24.08
CA GLN A 214 -2.64 0.46 -23.41
C GLN A 214 -2.57 0.67 -21.89
N ILE A 215 -2.20 1.88 -21.42
CA ILE A 215 -2.16 2.22 -19.99
C ILE A 215 -3.58 2.23 -19.43
N HIS A 216 -4.53 2.85 -20.12
CA HIS A 216 -5.93 2.92 -19.68
C HIS A 216 -6.57 1.55 -19.49
N LYS A 217 -6.28 0.58 -20.38
CA LYS A 217 -6.83 -0.78 -20.34
C LYS A 217 -6.16 -1.69 -19.31
N ALA A 218 -4.98 -1.33 -18.80
CA ALA A 218 -4.30 -2.12 -17.78
C ALA A 218 -5.19 -2.33 -16.55
N ARG A 219 -5.08 -3.51 -15.95
CA ARG A 219 -5.93 -3.98 -14.84
C ARG A 219 -5.27 -3.73 -13.49
N MET A 220 -6.12 -3.45 -12.51
CA MET A 220 -5.78 -3.19 -11.13
C MET A 220 -6.69 -4.02 -10.22
N ASN A 221 -6.19 -4.41 -9.05
CA ASN A 221 -6.97 -5.11 -8.04
C ASN A 221 -6.66 -4.70 -6.60
N PHE A 222 -5.82 -3.67 -6.37
CA PHE A 222 -5.43 -3.29 -5.01
C PHE A 222 -6.62 -2.87 -4.16
N THR A 223 -6.57 -3.11 -2.85
CA THR A 223 -7.64 -2.83 -1.87
C THR A 223 -7.12 -2.09 -0.64
N HIS A 224 -5.82 -2.18 -0.37
CA HIS A 224 -5.17 -1.59 0.79
C HIS A 224 -3.71 -1.31 0.48
N PHE A 225 -3.08 -0.53 1.34
CA PHE A 225 -1.64 -0.34 1.35
C PHE A 225 -0.95 -1.35 2.28
N VAL A 226 0.32 -1.61 1.99
CA VAL A 226 1.32 -2.22 2.88
C VAL A 226 2.54 -1.31 2.95
N LEU A 227 3.40 -1.50 3.94
CA LEU A 227 4.64 -0.74 4.08
C LEU A 227 5.83 -1.58 3.63
N ALA A 228 6.81 -0.93 2.97
CA ALA A 228 8.11 -1.51 2.73
C ALA A 228 9.06 -1.16 3.88
N ASP A 229 9.67 -2.19 4.47
CA ASP A 229 10.64 -2.01 5.56
C ASP A 229 12.01 -1.54 5.03
N GLU A 230 12.30 -1.84 3.77
CA GLU A 230 13.60 -1.65 3.12
C GLU A 230 13.47 -0.96 1.75
N GLN A 231 14.60 -0.45 1.24
CA GLN A 231 14.64 0.07 -0.13
C GLN A 231 14.43 -1.08 -1.11
N ILE A 232 13.66 -0.80 -2.16
CA ILE A 232 13.44 -1.77 -3.22
C ILE A 232 14.53 -1.65 -4.27
N THR A 233 15.03 -2.79 -4.75
CA THR A 233 16.04 -2.86 -5.82
C THR A 233 15.40 -3.35 -7.12
N ALA A 234 16.08 -3.14 -8.25
CA ALA A 234 15.56 -3.51 -9.57
C ALA A 234 15.22 -5.01 -9.67
N GLU A 235 16.03 -5.85 -9.03
CA GLU A 235 15.97 -7.31 -9.13
C GLU A 235 14.71 -7.89 -8.48
N ILE A 236 14.17 -7.23 -7.45
CA ILE A 236 13.00 -7.74 -6.71
C ILE A 236 11.67 -7.28 -7.30
N ILE A 237 11.67 -6.27 -8.19
CA ILE A 237 10.46 -5.64 -8.71
C ILE A 237 9.48 -6.64 -9.34
N PRO A 238 9.88 -7.58 -10.21
CA PRO A 238 8.93 -8.52 -10.80
C PRO A 238 8.27 -9.43 -9.75
N ALA A 239 9.05 -9.89 -8.76
CA ALA A 239 8.53 -10.73 -7.68
C ALA A 239 7.60 -9.92 -6.76
N LEU A 240 7.97 -8.68 -6.46
CA LEU A 240 7.18 -7.75 -5.65
C LEU A 240 5.84 -7.43 -6.31
N CYS A 241 5.82 -7.07 -7.60
CA CYS A 241 4.58 -6.78 -8.33
C CYS A 241 3.62 -7.98 -8.28
N ARG A 242 4.13 -9.19 -8.51
CA ARG A 242 3.34 -10.41 -8.42
C ARG A 242 2.75 -10.62 -7.03
N ASP A 243 3.54 -10.45 -5.98
CA ASP A 243 3.06 -10.64 -4.61
C ASP A 243 2.05 -9.57 -4.19
N LEU A 244 2.21 -8.33 -4.65
CA LEU A 244 1.23 -7.26 -4.43
C LEU A 244 -0.08 -7.51 -5.20
N LEU A 245 -0.02 -7.96 -6.46
CA LEU A 245 -1.22 -8.36 -7.22
C LEU A 245 -1.95 -9.51 -6.53
N ARG A 246 -1.23 -10.55 -6.09
CA ARG A 246 -1.81 -11.69 -5.35
C ARG A 246 -2.51 -11.25 -4.07
N ARG A 247 -1.89 -10.33 -3.33
CA ARG A 247 -2.46 -9.77 -2.10
C ARG A 247 -3.52 -8.71 -2.35
N SER A 248 -3.77 -8.32 -3.60
CA SER A 248 -4.61 -7.17 -3.90
C SER A 248 -4.17 -5.94 -3.07
N ALA A 249 -2.86 -5.64 -3.07
CA ALA A 249 -2.24 -4.61 -2.26
C ALA A 249 -1.46 -3.59 -3.11
N ALA A 250 -1.40 -2.35 -2.64
CA ALA A 250 -0.43 -1.34 -3.05
C ALA A 250 0.61 -1.19 -1.94
N MET A 251 1.72 -0.50 -2.21
CA MET A 251 2.83 -0.38 -1.27
C MET A 251 3.23 1.08 -1.07
N GLN A 252 3.41 1.47 0.19
CA GLN A 252 4.23 2.62 0.54
C GLN A 252 5.69 2.17 0.62
N LEU A 253 6.55 2.83 -0.13
CA LEU A 253 7.97 2.54 -0.20
C LEU A 253 8.70 3.06 1.04
N SER A 254 9.89 2.52 1.29
CA SER A 254 10.68 2.96 2.43
C SER A 254 11.06 4.43 2.28
N TRP A 255 11.21 5.11 3.41
CA TRP A 255 11.52 6.54 3.48
C TRP A 255 12.88 6.92 2.85
N ASN A 256 13.77 5.95 2.66
CA ASN A 256 15.05 6.15 1.98
C ASN A 256 14.95 5.95 0.47
N GLN A 257 13.77 5.67 -0.07
CA GLN A 257 13.58 5.64 -1.51
C GLN A 257 13.48 7.08 -2.02
N ASP A 258 14.49 7.54 -2.76
CA ASP A 258 14.65 8.96 -3.08
C ASP A 258 13.56 9.57 -3.97
N ILE A 259 12.89 8.74 -4.80
CA ILE A 259 12.18 9.21 -6.01
C ILE A 259 10.70 8.88 -6.00
N TYR A 260 10.29 7.87 -5.24
CA TYR A 260 8.93 7.38 -5.22
C TYR A 260 8.54 7.09 -3.79
N ASP A 261 7.35 7.54 -3.41
CA ASP A 261 6.81 7.27 -2.08
C ASP A 261 5.84 6.07 -2.12
N LEU A 262 5.11 5.86 -3.23
CA LEU A 262 4.15 4.76 -3.37
C LEU A 262 4.31 4.00 -4.69
N LEU A 263 3.93 2.72 -4.66
CA LEU A 263 3.90 1.81 -5.80
C LEU A 263 2.55 1.07 -5.83
N ILE A 264 1.87 1.10 -6.97
CA ILE A 264 0.65 0.33 -7.22
C ILE A 264 0.89 -0.59 -8.41
N PRO A 265 0.81 -1.92 -8.28
CA PRO A 265 1.02 -2.80 -9.40
C PRO A 265 -0.16 -2.74 -10.38
N VAL A 266 0.13 -2.84 -11.68
CA VAL A 266 -0.86 -2.97 -12.75
C VAL A 266 -0.50 -4.16 -13.65
N TYR A 267 -1.50 -4.71 -14.33
CA TYR A 267 -1.33 -5.84 -15.23
C TYR A 267 -1.84 -5.50 -16.63
N TYR A 268 -0.98 -5.64 -17.64
CA TYR A 268 -1.29 -5.32 -19.03
C TYR A 268 -1.87 -6.51 -19.82
N GLY A 269 -1.81 -7.72 -19.27
CA GLY A 269 -2.36 -8.93 -19.90
C GLY A 269 -3.85 -9.11 -19.63
N SER A 270 -4.41 -10.20 -20.17
CA SER A 270 -5.80 -10.59 -19.92
C SER A 270 -6.00 -11.08 -18.48
N GLU A 271 -7.06 -10.64 -17.82
CA GLU A 271 -7.34 -11.04 -16.44
C GLU A 271 -7.84 -12.47 -16.27
N ASP A 272 -8.23 -13.09 -17.38
CA ASP A 272 -8.72 -14.47 -17.46
C ASP A 272 -7.59 -15.47 -17.74
N GLU A 273 -6.42 -15.00 -18.17
CA GLU A 273 -5.27 -15.81 -18.54
C GLU A 273 -4.26 -15.93 -17.39
N GLU A 274 -3.37 -16.91 -17.50
CA GLU A 274 -2.26 -17.06 -16.55
C GLU A 274 -1.41 -15.80 -16.47
N LEU A 275 -0.92 -15.48 -15.27
CA LEU A 275 -0.08 -14.31 -15.11
C LEU A 275 1.28 -14.48 -15.78
N ASP A 276 1.57 -13.59 -16.73
CA ASP A 276 2.89 -13.45 -17.33
C ASP A 276 3.64 -12.26 -16.69
N PRO A 277 4.82 -12.50 -16.08
CA PRO A 277 5.68 -11.42 -15.59
C PRO A 277 6.05 -10.35 -16.61
N SER A 278 6.05 -10.68 -17.91
CA SER A 278 6.30 -9.71 -18.99
C SER A 278 5.19 -8.66 -19.11
N ASN A 279 4.00 -8.93 -18.56
CA ASN A 279 2.83 -8.07 -18.55
C ASN A 279 2.68 -7.25 -17.25
N TYR A 280 3.65 -7.35 -16.33
CA TYR A 280 3.65 -6.51 -15.13
C TYR A 280 4.00 -5.07 -15.47
N GLY A 281 3.37 -4.14 -14.78
CA GLY A 281 3.76 -2.74 -14.75
C GLY A 281 3.41 -2.10 -13.42
N VAL A 282 3.63 -0.80 -13.32
CA VAL A 282 3.41 -0.04 -12.09
C VAL A 282 2.83 1.34 -12.38
N ILE A 283 2.04 1.81 -11.42
CA ILE A 283 1.83 3.23 -11.18
C ILE A 283 2.75 3.63 -10.02
N LEU A 284 3.60 4.62 -10.25
CA LEU A 284 4.48 5.19 -9.24
C LEU A 284 3.91 6.51 -8.76
N VAL A 285 3.96 6.78 -7.47
CA VAL A 285 3.48 8.05 -6.91
C VAL A 285 4.60 8.73 -6.14
N GLN A 286 4.82 10.01 -6.43
CA GLN A 286 5.63 10.89 -5.61
C GLN A 286 4.74 11.99 -5.03
N VAL A 287 4.92 12.25 -3.75
CA VAL A 287 4.21 13.27 -3.00
C VAL A 287 5.18 14.40 -2.65
N LYS A 288 4.73 15.64 -2.84
CA LYS A 288 5.47 16.87 -2.54
C LYS A 288 4.58 17.86 -1.79
N ASN A 289 5.20 18.74 -1.02
CA ASN A 289 4.52 19.73 -0.18
C ASN A 289 5.14 21.13 -0.20
N LYS A 290 6.48 21.26 -0.20
CA LYS A 290 7.13 22.57 -0.07
C LYS A 290 7.93 22.93 -1.30
N ASP A 291 8.69 21.97 -1.81
CA ASP A 291 9.50 22.14 -3.00
C ASP A 291 8.72 21.57 -4.18
N ALA A 292 8.08 22.47 -4.92
CA ALA A 292 7.46 22.13 -6.18
C ALA A 292 8.53 21.51 -7.07
N SER A 293 8.34 20.25 -7.43
CA SER A 293 9.20 19.55 -8.39
C SER A 293 8.42 19.26 -9.66
N THR A 294 9.11 18.99 -10.74
CA THR A 294 8.49 18.52 -11.98
C THR A 294 8.94 17.09 -12.30
N PRO A 295 8.17 16.32 -13.08
CA PRO A 295 8.65 15.03 -13.59
C PRO A 295 10.02 15.16 -14.28
N ARG A 296 10.25 16.25 -15.01
CA ARG A 296 11.53 16.57 -15.64
C ARG A 296 12.70 16.59 -14.64
N GLU A 297 12.53 17.23 -13.49
CA GLU A 297 13.58 17.31 -12.46
C GLU A 297 13.79 15.96 -11.75
N ILE A 298 12.69 15.24 -11.47
CA ILE A 298 12.72 13.95 -10.79
C ILE A 298 13.47 12.91 -11.62
N PHE A 299 13.12 12.78 -12.90
CA PHE A 299 13.70 11.77 -13.79
C PHE A 299 14.95 12.26 -14.53
N GLN A 300 15.22 13.57 -14.51
CA GLN A 300 16.32 14.21 -15.25
C GLN A 300 16.24 13.92 -16.76
N GLU A 301 15.03 13.92 -17.31
CA GLU A 301 14.75 13.71 -18.73
C GLU A 301 13.70 14.72 -19.22
N ASP A 302 13.70 15.03 -20.51
CA ASP A 302 12.73 15.97 -21.07
C ASP A 302 11.33 15.35 -21.16
N PHE A 303 10.34 16.18 -20.84
CA PHE A 303 8.92 15.85 -20.93
C PHE A 303 8.22 16.87 -21.79
N LYS A 304 7.35 16.36 -22.68
CA LYS A 304 6.38 17.12 -23.45
C LYS A 304 5.07 17.22 -22.67
N ASN A 305 4.50 18.41 -22.64
CA ASN A 305 3.15 18.62 -22.11
C ASN A 305 2.14 18.19 -23.17
N ILE A 306 1.33 17.17 -22.85
CA ILE A 306 0.29 16.66 -23.74
C ILE A 306 -1.01 17.42 -23.52
N SER A 307 -1.42 17.63 -22.27
CA SER A 307 -2.61 18.43 -21.97
C SER A 307 -2.55 19.08 -20.58
N PRO A 308 -2.92 20.37 -20.45
CA PRO A 308 -3.22 21.29 -21.54
C PRO A 308 -1.95 21.60 -22.37
N GLU A 309 -2.12 21.80 -23.68
CA GLU A 309 -1.05 22.27 -24.55
C GLU A 309 -0.62 23.67 -24.11
N THR A 310 0.45 23.73 -23.35
CA THR A 310 1.04 25.01 -22.94
C THR A 310 2.13 25.33 -23.94
N SER A 311 1.88 26.33 -24.78
CA SER A 311 2.82 26.84 -25.81
C SER A 311 4.09 27.48 -25.24
N ASN A 312 4.24 27.51 -23.91
CA ASN A 312 5.40 28.05 -23.22
C ASN A 312 6.58 27.06 -23.27
N LEU A 313 7.06 26.74 -24.47
CA LEU A 313 8.46 26.40 -24.71
C LEU A 313 9.31 27.66 -24.48
N GLY A 314 9.37 28.15 -23.25
CA GLY A 314 10.55 28.89 -22.83
C GLY A 314 11.73 27.96 -23.06
N LYS A 315 12.75 28.40 -23.83
CA LYS A 315 13.94 27.61 -24.19
C LYS A 315 14.65 27.10 -22.93
N SER A 316 14.17 26.03 -22.32
CA SER A 316 14.89 25.33 -21.28
C SER A 316 16.13 24.74 -21.95
N LYS A 317 17.31 24.92 -21.33
CA LYS A 317 18.51 24.24 -21.77
C LYS A 317 18.18 22.75 -21.88
N ALA A 318 18.42 22.16 -23.06
CA ALA A 318 18.24 20.74 -23.28
C ALA A 318 18.99 19.98 -22.18
N ILE A 319 18.25 19.20 -21.40
CA ILE A 319 18.85 18.32 -20.41
C ILE A 319 19.34 17.10 -21.20
N SER A 320 20.50 16.55 -20.83
CA SER A 320 21.00 15.32 -21.45
C SER A 320 19.91 14.25 -21.43
N SER A 321 19.66 13.60 -22.58
CA SER A 321 18.58 12.62 -22.78
C SER A 321 18.76 11.29 -22.03
N GLU A 322 19.59 11.25 -20.98
CA GLU A 322 19.94 10.02 -20.27
C GLU A 322 19.25 9.94 -18.90
N ARG A 323 18.24 9.07 -18.80
CA ARG A 323 17.66 8.64 -17.52
C ARG A 323 18.74 7.99 -16.68
N LYS A 324 19.12 8.61 -15.56
CA LYS A 324 20.19 8.08 -14.70
C LYS A 324 19.78 6.73 -14.08
N PRO A 325 20.45 5.61 -14.43
CA PRO A 325 20.03 4.28 -13.98
C PRO A 325 20.12 4.10 -12.46
N THR A 326 21.05 4.78 -11.80
CA THR A 326 21.26 4.69 -10.34
C THR A 326 20.06 5.19 -9.53
N LYS A 327 19.21 5.99 -10.17
CA LYS A 327 18.03 6.59 -9.55
C LYS A 327 16.76 5.85 -9.98
N PHE A 328 16.66 5.49 -11.24
CA PHE A 328 15.50 4.80 -11.80
C PHE A 328 15.68 3.27 -11.80
N ILE A 329 15.08 2.60 -10.81
CA ILE A 329 15.21 1.15 -10.63
C ILE A 329 14.27 0.31 -11.52
N PHE A 330 13.34 0.91 -12.26
CA PHE A 330 12.35 0.19 -13.09
C PHE A 330 12.80 -0.04 -14.54
N HIS A 331 14.10 0.04 -14.81
CA HIS A 331 14.65 -0.05 -16.17
C HIS A 331 14.47 -1.44 -16.82
N GLN A 332 14.13 -2.46 -16.04
CA GLN A 332 13.87 -3.82 -16.53
C GLN A 332 12.43 -4.02 -17.03
N MET A 333 11.52 -3.06 -16.78
CA MET A 333 10.13 -3.17 -17.23
C MET A 333 10.02 -2.87 -18.73
N THR A 334 9.22 -3.68 -19.43
CA THR A 334 8.91 -3.53 -20.85
C THR A 334 7.68 -2.66 -21.08
N ASN A 335 6.71 -2.74 -20.17
CA ASN A 335 5.45 -2.00 -20.25
C ASN A 335 5.61 -0.53 -19.84
N PRO A 336 4.75 0.37 -20.34
CA PRO A 336 4.76 1.75 -19.91
C PRO A 336 4.54 1.90 -18.40
N ILE A 337 5.15 2.94 -17.82
CA ILE A 337 4.95 3.36 -16.44
C ILE A 337 4.11 4.63 -16.42
N LEU A 338 3.13 4.64 -15.53
CA LEU A 338 2.38 5.85 -15.19
C LEU A 338 2.91 6.43 -13.87
N PHE A 339 3.31 7.69 -13.90
CA PHE A 339 3.82 8.41 -12.74
C PHE A 339 2.80 9.47 -12.30
N LEU A 340 2.43 9.46 -11.02
CA LEU A 340 1.55 10.45 -10.41
C LEU A 340 2.41 11.34 -9.50
N LEU A 341 2.48 12.62 -9.82
CA LEU A 341 3.13 13.61 -8.97
C LEU A 341 2.08 14.44 -8.25
N PHE A 342 1.94 14.21 -6.95
CA PHE A 342 1.02 14.95 -6.08
C PHE A 342 1.75 16.08 -5.38
N ASP A 343 1.66 17.28 -5.95
CA ASP A 343 2.16 18.51 -5.33
C ASP A 343 1.05 19.15 -4.48
N LEU A 344 0.88 18.60 -3.28
CA LEU A 344 -0.28 18.87 -2.42
C LEU A 344 -0.18 20.22 -1.69
N GLY A 345 1.01 20.78 -1.56
CA GLY A 345 1.22 22.02 -0.82
C GLY A 345 1.05 23.30 -1.63
N VAL A 346 0.82 23.19 -2.94
CA VAL A 346 0.53 24.34 -3.80
C VAL A 346 -0.80 24.95 -3.40
N VAL A 347 -0.74 26.08 -2.69
CA VAL A 347 -1.90 26.94 -2.45
C VAL A 347 -2.03 27.89 -3.63
N ARG A 348 -3.18 27.83 -4.31
CA ARG A 348 -3.42 28.68 -5.47
C ARG A 348 -3.40 30.15 -5.05
N SER A 349 -2.48 30.91 -5.62
CA SER A 349 -2.58 32.36 -5.66
C SER A 349 -3.18 32.79 -6.99
N ASN A 350 -3.90 33.93 -7.02
CA ASN A 350 -4.44 34.53 -8.25
C ASN A 350 -3.38 34.80 -9.34
N ARG A 351 -2.08 34.69 -9.01
CA ARG A 351 -0.95 34.93 -9.90
C ARG A 351 -0.39 33.66 -10.55
N THR A 352 -0.87 32.47 -10.14
CA THR A 352 -0.32 31.19 -10.60
C THR A 352 -1.11 30.73 -11.83
N TYR A 353 -0.48 30.78 -13.00
CA TYR A 353 -1.09 30.36 -14.27
C TYR A 353 -0.88 28.87 -14.60
N ALA A 354 -0.14 28.14 -13.76
CA ALA A 354 0.10 26.72 -13.98
C ALA A 354 -1.21 25.92 -13.88
N PRO A 355 -1.46 24.96 -14.77
CA PRO A 355 -2.65 24.11 -14.70
C PRO A 355 -2.62 23.24 -13.43
N LEU A 356 -3.82 22.99 -12.88
CA LEU A 356 -4.00 22.14 -11.69
C LEU A 356 -3.61 20.70 -11.96
N VAL A 357 -3.97 20.17 -13.14
CA VAL A 357 -3.58 18.84 -13.58
C VAL A 357 -2.96 18.95 -14.96
N GLN A 358 -1.83 18.27 -15.14
CA GLN A 358 -1.07 18.29 -16.36
C GLN A 358 -0.63 16.88 -16.73
N VAL A 359 -0.95 16.46 -17.95
CA VAL A 359 -0.49 15.19 -18.53
C VAL A 359 0.76 15.43 -19.35
N MET A 360 1.79 14.65 -19.09
CA MET A 360 3.12 14.80 -19.68
C MET A 360 3.61 13.44 -20.18
N HIS A 361 4.42 13.46 -21.24
CA HIS A 361 5.05 12.28 -21.82
C HIS A 361 6.56 12.49 -21.95
N SER A 362 7.36 11.48 -21.63
CA SER A 362 8.81 11.53 -21.76
C SER A 362 9.26 11.50 -23.23
N GLU A 363 10.09 12.46 -23.62
CA GLU A 363 10.65 12.54 -24.98
C GLU A 363 11.99 11.77 -25.13
N SER A 364 12.44 11.11 -24.06
CA SER A 364 13.74 10.42 -24.03
C SER A 364 13.85 9.25 -25.01
N GLY A 365 12.73 8.65 -25.41
CA GLY A 365 12.70 7.40 -26.19
C GLY A 365 13.19 6.18 -25.42
N LEU A 366 13.53 6.33 -24.13
CA LEU A 366 14.03 5.27 -23.27
C LEU A 366 12.91 4.34 -22.83
N ARG A 367 13.26 3.07 -22.60
CA ARG A 367 12.35 2.06 -22.02
C ARG A 367 12.55 1.94 -20.50
N PRO A 368 11.47 1.71 -19.73
CA PRO A 368 10.07 1.75 -20.13
C PRO A 368 9.63 3.18 -20.52
N ASP A 369 8.62 3.24 -21.40
CA ASP A 369 7.95 4.50 -21.76
C ASP A 369 7.31 5.11 -20.50
N LEU A 370 7.34 6.44 -20.38
CA LEU A 370 6.94 7.13 -19.15
C LEU A 370 5.91 8.21 -19.42
N TRP A 371 4.76 8.06 -18.78
CA TRP A 371 3.68 9.03 -18.74
C TRP A 371 3.56 9.58 -17.34
N ALA A 372 3.30 10.88 -17.22
CA ALA A 372 3.16 11.52 -15.92
C ALA A 372 1.87 12.34 -15.85
N ILE A 373 1.21 12.30 -14.69
CA ILE A 373 0.17 13.24 -14.31
C ILE A 373 0.70 14.06 -13.14
N HIS A 374 0.89 15.36 -13.36
CA HIS A 374 1.28 16.30 -12.33
C HIS A 374 0.03 17.02 -11.80
N SER A 375 -0.32 16.73 -10.55
CA SER A 375 -1.44 17.31 -9.81
C SER A 375 -0.93 18.36 -8.83
N ARG A 376 -1.51 19.56 -8.85
CA ARG A 376 -1.14 20.69 -7.99
C ARG A 376 -2.34 21.13 -7.17
N GLY A 377 -2.20 21.06 -5.85
CA GLY A 377 -3.29 21.27 -4.91
C GLY A 377 -3.89 19.96 -4.43
N HIS A 378 -4.91 20.08 -3.60
CA HIS A 378 -5.39 18.95 -2.81
C HIS A 378 -6.89 18.90 -2.54
N ASP A 379 -7.63 19.85 -3.10
CA ASP A 379 -9.08 19.95 -2.94
C ASP A 379 -9.84 19.14 -4.02
N TYR A 380 -11.16 19.25 -3.99
CA TYR A 380 -12.06 18.52 -4.90
C TYR A 380 -11.94 18.98 -6.36
N THR A 381 -11.34 20.15 -6.63
CA THR A 381 -11.11 20.64 -7.99
C THR A 381 -9.97 19.89 -8.68
N VAL A 382 -9.08 19.26 -7.89
CA VAL A 382 -8.06 18.33 -8.38
C VAL A 382 -8.57 16.90 -8.26
N PHE A 383 -8.99 16.51 -7.05
CA PHE A 383 -9.34 15.13 -6.72
C PHE A 383 -10.87 14.94 -6.62
N GLY A 384 -11.49 14.53 -7.72
CA GLY A 384 -12.94 14.32 -7.83
C GLY A 384 -13.49 13.27 -6.86
N CYS A 385 -12.66 12.31 -6.44
CA CYS A 385 -13.04 11.30 -5.45
C CYS A 385 -13.54 11.91 -4.12
N LEU A 386 -13.07 13.11 -3.75
CA LEU A 386 -13.54 13.81 -2.54
C LEU A 386 -15.02 14.16 -2.63
N GLN A 387 -15.47 14.67 -3.77
CA GLN A 387 -16.88 15.00 -3.98
C GLN A 387 -17.72 13.73 -4.03
N HIS A 388 -17.23 12.71 -4.73
CA HIS A 388 -17.91 11.42 -4.88
C HIS A 388 -18.16 10.71 -3.55
N MET A 389 -17.22 10.80 -2.62
CA MET A 389 -17.27 10.15 -1.32
C MET A 389 -17.79 11.08 -0.19
N ASN A 390 -18.34 12.25 -0.55
CA ASN A 390 -18.81 13.28 0.37
C ASN A 390 -17.77 13.68 1.44
N ALA A 391 -16.50 13.74 1.03
CA ALA A 391 -15.34 13.89 1.90
C ALA A 391 -14.63 15.25 1.73
N ILE A 392 -15.29 16.24 1.12
CA ILE A 392 -14.70 17.57 0.86
C ILE A 392 -14.31 18.24 2.19
N ASP A 393 -15.27 18.50 3.07
CA ASP A 393 -15.04 19.22 4.33
C ASP A 393 -14.06 18.47 5.27
N SER A 394 -14.18 17.14 5.32
CA SER A 394 -13.31 16.30 6.16
C SER A 394 -11.88 16.24 5.60
N SER A 395 -11.70 16.31 4.28
CA SER A 395 -10.39 16.45 3.64
C SER A 395 -9.76 17.82 3.90
N GLU A 396 -10.51 18.91 3.81
CA GLU A 396 -10.00 20.24 4.14
C GLU A 396 -9.49 20.31 5.57
N ARG A 397 -10.23 19.70 6.52
CA ARG A 397 -9.78 19.54 7.90
C ARG A 397 -8.53 18.68 8.02
N PHE A 398 -8.46 17.57 7.26
CA PHE A 398 -7.26 16.74 7.22
C PHE A 398 -6.03 17.60 6.90
N PHE A 399 -6.07 18.40 5.83
CA PHE A 399 -4.96 19.30 5.50
C PHE A 399 -4.74 20.45 6.47
N ALA A 400 -5.80 21.01 7.05
CA ALA A 400 -5.65 22.02 8.10
C ALA A 400 -4.84 21.45 9.28
N SER A 401 -5.08 20.19 9.66
CA SER A 401 -4.30 19.48 10.68
C SER A 401 -2.83 19.21 10.27
N ILE A 402 -2.53 19.23 8.96
CA ILE A 402 -1.18 19.09 8.42
C ILE A 402 -0.36 20.35 8.64
N LYS A 403 -0.96 21.54 8.43
CA LYS A 403 -0.26 22.84 8.43
C LYS A 403 0.27 23.31 9.78
N MET A 404 -0.06 22.63 10.89
CA MET A 404 0.60 22.89 12.16
C MET A 404 2.09 22.53 12.03
N GLY A 405 2.97 23.51 12.23
CA GLY A 405 4.41 23.40 12.03
C GLY A 405 5.04 22.20 12.75
N GLU A 406 6.25 21.82 12.33
CA GLU A 406 6.93 20.61 12.84
C GLU A 406 7.00 20.60 14.37
N THR A 407 6.24 19.68 14.96
CA THR A 407 6.14 19.57 16.42
C THR A 407 7.26 18.68 16.96
N LEU A 408 7.51 18.71 18.26
CA LEU A 408 8.41 17.75 18.89
C LEU A 408 7.97 16.31 18.59
N ALA A 409 6.67 16.03 18.61
CA ALA A 409 6.15 14.71 18.29
C ALA A 409 6.40 14.30 16.84
N ASP A 410 6.39 15.24 15.88
CA ASP A 410 6.74 14.94 14.49
C ASP A 410 8.21 14.51 14.40
N ARG A 411 9.12 15.26 15.04
CA ARG A 411 10.56 14.90 15.14
C ARG A 411 10.80 13.58 15.87
N LEU A 412 9.98 13.30 16.88
CA LEU A 412 9.99 12.07 17.65
C LEU A 412 9.47 10.89 16.81
N SER A 413 8.41 11.03 16.03
CA SER A 413 7.95 9.94 15.13
C SER A 413 9.02 9.56 14.10
N LEU A 414 9.84 10.52 13.64
CA LEU A 414 11.03 10.21 12.83
C LEU A 414 12.08 9.37 13.57
N ARG A 415 12.16 9.45 14.90
CA ARG A 415 13.07 8.61 15.71
C ARG A 415 12.61 7.16 15.86
N ASN A 416 11.31 6.86 15.78
CA ASN A 416 10.83 5.47 15.78
C ASN A 416 11.46 4.68 14.62
N LYS A 417 11.69 5.37 13.50
CA LYS A 417 12.40 4.85 12.32
C LYS A 417 13.86 4.47 12.61
N LEU A 418 14.52 5.22 13.49
CA LEU A 418 15.94 5.03 13.82
C LEU A 418 16.17 3.83 14.75
N PHE A 419 15.20 3.55 15.63
CA PHE A 419 15.20 2.33 16.44
C PHE A 419 14.98 1.08 15.58
N HIS A 420 14.05 1.13 14.62
CA HIS A 420 13.83 0.04 13.66
C HIS A 420 15.11 -0.30 12.88
N MET A 421 15.84 0.72 12.40
CA MET A 421 17.12 0.49 11.69
C MET A 421 18.21 -0.13 12.57
N LYS A 422 18.33 0.27 13.83
CA LYS A 422 19.30 -0.30 14.77
C LYS A 422 18.97 -1.74 15.15
N ASP A 423 17.69 -2.10 15.20
CA ASP A 423 17.27 -3.46 15.50
C ASP A 423 17.46 -4.38 14.29
N LEU A 424 17.25 -3.89 13.06
CA LEU A 424 17.60 -4.59 11.82
C LEU A 424 19.11 -4.85 11.73
N SER A 425 19.95 -3.85 11.97
CA SER A 425 21.41 -4.02 11.91
C SER A 425 21.91 -5.06 12.91
N LYS A 426 21.35 -5.06 14.13
CA LYS A 426 21.67 -6.07 15.15
C LYS A 426 21.16 -7.46 14.78
N LYS A 427 20.02 -7.56 14.08
CA LYS A 427 19.47 -8.84 13.62
C LYS A 427 20.32 -9.43 12.51
N GLU A 428 20.77 -8.62 11.56
CA GLU A 428 21.72 -9.04 10.52
C GLU A 428 23.06 -9.49 11.12
N GLU A 429 23.61 -8.75 12.09
CA GLU A 429 24.85 -9.09 12.78
C GLU A 429 24.73 -10.45 13.48
N ARG A 430 23.62 -10.70 14.18
CA ARG A 430 23.34 -12.01 14.81
C ARG A 430 23.20 -13.16 13.81
N VAL A 431 22.63 -12.91 12.63
CA VAL A 431 22.52 -13.94 11.57
C VAL A 431 23.90 -14.26 11.01
N ARG A 432 24.73 -13.24 10.75
CA ARG A 432 26.12 -13.43 10.28
C ARG A 432 26.96 -14.19 11.32
N ASP A 433 26.88 -13.81 12.60
CA ASP A 433 27.58 -14.50 13.68
C ASP A 433 27.11 -15.96 13.83
N GLY A 434 25.81 -16.21 13.62
CA GLY A 434 25.22 -17.55 13.62
C GLY A 434 25.69 -18.44 12.47
N GLU A 435 25.79 -17.88 11.26
CA GLU A 435 26.30 -18.57 10.07
C GLU A 435 27.81 -18.84 10.17
N GLU A 436 28.58 -17.90 10.72
CA GLU A 436 30.03 -18.05 10.94
C GLU A 436 30.34 -19.08 12.04
N ALA A 437 29.54 -19.12 13.11
CA ALA A 437 29.60 -20.15 14.13
C ALA A 437 29.23 -21.55 13.57
N ALA A 438 28.20 -21.64 12.72
CA ALA A 438 27.81 -22.90 12.08
C ALA A 438 28.89 -23.43 11.11
N SER A 439 29.50 -22.53 10.33
CA SER A 439 30.62 -22.84 9.43
C SER A 439 31.85 -23.34 10.20
N ASN A 440 32.20 -22.68 11.31
CA ASN A 440 33.32 -23.10 12.17
C ASN A 440 33.05 -24.43 12.89
N THR A 441 31.79 -24.76 13.17
CA THR A 441 31.41 -26.04 13.80
C THR A 441 31.47 -27.20 12.80
N GLN A 442 31.16 -26.96 11.51
CA GLN A 442 31.34 -27.98 10.46
C GLN A 442 32.82 -28.27 10.16
N SER A 443 33.71 -27.28 10.28
CA SER A 443 35.16 -27.46 10.09
C SER A 443 35.82 -28.33 11.18
N LYS A 444 35.22 -28.43 12.38
CA LYS A 444 35.73 -29.28 13.48
C LYS A 444 35.20 -30.71 13.50
N ARG A 445 34.31 -31.10 12.57
CA ARG A 445 33.92 -32.51 12.37
C ARG A 445 34.75 -33.12 11.23
N LYS A 446 36.06 -33.28 11.47
CA LYS A 446 36.87 -34.27 10.76
C LYS A 446 37.20 -35.41 11.72
N GLU A 447 36.87 -36.61 11.25
CA GLU A 447 37.38 -37.92 11.69
C GLU A 447 37.21 -38.26 13.17
N VAL A 448 36.03 -38.80 13.50
CA VAL A 448 35.94 -39.89 14.48
C VAL A 448 35.52 -41.13 13.71
N GLU A 449 36.47 -42.04 13.52
CA GLU A 449 36.22 -43.38 12.99
C GLU A 449 35.18 -44.08 13.87
N ILE A 450 34.14 -44.61 13.23
CA ILE A 450 33.10 -45.40 13.87
C ILE A 450 33.59 -46.85 13.91
N PRO A 451 33.78 -47.48 15.08
CA PRO A 451 34.00 -48.91 15.15
C PRO A 451 32.69 -49.62 14.77
N GLN A 452 32.78 -50.49 13.77
CA GLN A 452 31.81 -51.55 13.57
C GLN A 452 31.90 -52.50 14.76
N ASP A 453 30.86 -52.62 15.59
CA ASP A 453 30.30 -53.93 15.89
C ASP A 453 28.98 -53.94 16.68
N THR A 454 28.29 -55.07 16.51
CA THR A 454 27.23 -55.66 17.33
C THR A 454 25.80 -55.14 17.22
N GLN A 455 25.02 -55.97 16.50
CA GLN A 455 23.62 -56.28 16.69
C GLN A 455 23.19 -56.23 18.18
N ASP A 456 22.10 -55.52 18.49
CA ASP A 456 21.11 -56.11 19.39
C ASP A 456 19.69 -55.63 19.06
N ASN A 457 18.82 -56.63 18.92
CA ASN A 457 17.38 -56.51 18.75
C ASN A 457 16.76 -56.17 20.11
N ARG A 458 16.04 -55.04 20.21
CA ARG A 458 14.81 -54.91 21.04
C ARG A 458 14.24 -53.48 20.99
N PHE A 459 13.13 -53.32 20.27
CA PHE A 459 12.18 -52.23 20.52
C PHE A 459 10.83 -52.83 20.94
N PRO A 460 10.30 -52.52 22.13
CA PRO A 460 8.90 -52.78 22.44
C PRO A 460 8.04 -51.65 21.87
N LYS A 461 6.97 -52.05 21.16
CA LYS A 461 5.85 -51.20 20.78
C LYS A 461 5.26 -50.54 22.03
N ARG A 462 4.99 -49.23 21.97
CA ARG A 462 4.01 -48.58 22.86
C ARG A 462 2.77 -48.15 22.06
N PRO A 463 1.58 -48.17 22.69
CA PRO A 463 0.31 -47.96 22.01
C PRO A 463 0.00 -46.48 21.85
N ARG A 464 -0.76 -46.17 20.79
CA ARG A 464 -1.53 -44.94 20.66
C ARG A 464 -2.78 -45.07 21.52
N GLU A 465 -3.00 -44.14 22.44
CA GLU A 465 -4.32 -43.86 22.97
C GLU A 465 -4.67 -42.39 22.77
N PHE A 466 -5.94 -42.20 22.45
CA PHE A 466 -6.65 -40.98 22.10
C PHE A 466 -6.81 -40.04 23.29
N LEU A 467 -6.80 -38.74 23.00
CA LEU A 467 -7.87 -37.80 23.37
C LEU A 467 -7.79 -36.57 22.48
#